data_AF-A0A2X2Y0V8-F1
#
_entry.id   AF-A0A2X2Y0V8-F1
#
_cell.length_a   1.000
_cell.length_b   1.000
_cell.length_c   1.000
_cell.angle_alpha   90.00
_cell.angle_beta   90.00
_cell.angle_gamma   90.00
#
_symmetry.space_group_name_H-M   'P 1'
#
loop_
_entity.id
_entity.type
_entity.pdbx_description
1 polymer ?
#
loop_
_entity_poly.entity_id
_entity_poly.type
_entity_poly.pdbx_seq_one_letter_code
_entity_poly.pdbx_strand_id
1 'polypeptide(L)' 'MLTPNGRIILGIISIVTALYLSLYFMIKSLDEKEPKKSFKYLILSTCNMLALIFATNVI' A
#
# COMPACT_ATOMS: atom_id res chain seq x y z
N MET A 1 4.08 -16.14 18.07
CA MET A 1 2.67 -15.76 17.89
C MET A 1 2.51 -14.38 18.50
N LEU A 2 2.09 -13.37 17.73
CA LEU A 2 1.92 -12.01 18.25
C LEU A 2 0.80 -12.00 19.30
N THR A 3 0.97 -11.23 20.38
CA THR A 3 -0.12 -10.96 21.32
C THR A 3 -1.25 -10.24 20.60
N PRO A 4 -2.52 -10.38 21.03
CA PRO A 4 -3.67 -9.72 20.40
C PRO A 4 -3.44 -8.22 20.18
N ASN A 5 -2.89 -7.53 21.19
CA ASN A 5 -2.54 -6.11 21.12
C ASN A 5 -1.42 -5.82 20.11
N GLY A 6 -0.39 -6.68 20.04
CA GLY A 6 0.69 -6.55 19.05
C GLY A 6 0.20 -6.72 17.61
N ARG A 7 -0.82 -7.56 17.39
CA ARG A 7 -1.46 -7.74 16.09
C ARG A 7 -2.21 -6.49 15.62
N ILE A 8 -2.95 -5.85 16.52
CA ILE A 8 -3.69 -4.60 16.24
C ILE A 8 -2.73 -3.47 15.88
N ILE A 9 -1.67 -3.26 16.67
CA ILE A 9 -0.70 -2.18 16.44
C ILE A 9 0.00 -2.36 15.08
N LEU A 10 0.49 -3.56 14.78
CA LEU A 10 1.12 -3.86 13.49
C LEU A 10 0.14 -3.75 12.33
N GLY A 11 -1.11 -4.12 12.57
CA GLY A 11 -2.20 -3.95 11.63
C GLY A 11 -2.42 -2.50 11.23
N ILE A 12 -2.57 -1.61 12.22
CA ILE A 12 -2.73 -0.17 12.00
C ILE A 12 -1.53 0.41 11.24
N ILE A 13 -0.30 0.07 11.65
CA ILE A 13 0.92 0.53 10.95
C ILE A 13 0.91 0.06 9.50
N SER A 14 0.52 -1.19 9.25
CA SER A 14 0.45 -1.75 7.89
C SER A 14 -0.59 -1.05 7.04
N ILE A 15 -1.79 -0.79 7.58
CA ILE A 15 -2.86 -0.05 6.89
C ILE A 15 -2.38 1.36 6.51
N VAL A 16 -1.85 2.12 7.46
CA VAL A 16 -1.40 3.51 7.23
C VAL A 16 -0.28 3.55 6.19
N THR A 17 0.67 2.62 6.30
CA THR A 17 1.80 2.52 5.37
C THR A 17 1.32 2.18 3.96
N ALA A 18 0.47 1.16 3.82
CA ALA A 18 -0.06 0.74 2.53
C ALA A 18 -0.88 1.86 1.85
N LEU A 19 -1.73 2.57 2.61
CA LEU A 19 -2.48 3.74 2.13
C LEU A 19 -1.54 4.83 1.60
N TYR A 20 -0.53 5.20 2.38
CA TYR A 20 0.44 6.23 2.00
C TYR A 20 1.17 5.85 0.70
N LEU A 21 1.69 4.62 0.61
CA LEU A 21 2.42 4.15 -0.56
C LEU A 21 1.52 4.02 -1.80
N SER A 22 0.28 3.57 -1.64
CA SER A 22 -0.70 3.53 -2.74
C SER A 22 -0.93 4.90 -3.35
N LEU A 23 -1.20 5.92 -2.51
CA LEU A 23 -1.42 7.28 -2.97
C LEU A 23 -0.15 7.89 -3.59
N TYR A 24 0.99 7.70 -2.94
CA TYR A 24 2.27 8.20 -3.43
C TYR A 24 2.60 7.66 -4.83
N PHE A 25 2.51 6.34 -5.03
CA PHE A 25 2.79 5.76 -6.34
C PHE A 25 1.72 6.07 -7.37
N MET A 26 0.46 6.29 -6.97
CA MET A 26 -0.60 6.71 -7.88
C MET A 26 -0.30 8.10 -8.44
N ILE A 27 -0.01 9.08 -7.57
CA ILE A 27 0.36 10.43 -8.00
C ILE A 27 1.61 10.39 -8.88
N LYS A 28 2.63 9.64 -8.46
CA LYS A 28 3.86 9.48 -9.25
C LYS A 28 3.64 8.82 -10.62
N SER A 29 2.64 7.93 -10.74
CA SER A 29 2.28 7.33 -12.02
C SER A 29 1.63 8.35 -12.97
N LEU A 30 0.88 9.32 -12.44
CA LEU A 30 0.22 10.38 -13.21
C LEU A 30 1.21 11.45 -13.66
N ASP A 31 2.19 11.80 -12.83
CA ASP A 31 3.18 12.83 -13.13
C ASP A 31 4.32 12.35 -14.06
N GLU A 32 4.54 11.04 -14.14
CA GLU A 32 5.63 10.46 -14.92
C GLU A 32 5.33 10.48 -16.42
N LYS A 33 6.21 11.11 -17.19
CA LYS A 33 6.04 11.29 -18.65
C LYS A 33 6.45 10.05 -19.44
N GLU A 34 7.31 9.21 -18.88
CA GLU A 34 7.73 7.97 -19.53
C GLU A 34 6.72 6.84 -19.25
N PRO A 35 6.04 6.29 -20.28
CA PRO A 35 4.93 5.35 -20.09
C PRO A 35 5.36 4.06 -19.38
N LYS A 36 6.59 3.57 -19.63
CA LYS A 36 7.13 2.38 -18.95
C LYS A 36 7.32 2.60 -17.45
N LYS A 37 7.77 3.78 -17.04
CA LYS A 37 7.96 4.12 -15.62
C LYS A 37 6.63 4.41 -14.95
N SER A 38 5.73 5.13 -15.62
CA SER A 38 4.35 5.37 -15.16
C SER A 38 3.64 4.05 -14.86
N PHE A 39 3.69 3.09 -15.79
CA PHE A 39 3.08 1.77 -15.60
C PHE A 39 3.69 0.99 -14.43
N LYS A 40 5.02 1.10 -14.21
CA LYS A 40 5.67 0.51 -13.04
C LYS A 40 5.14 1.09 -11.72
N TYR A 41 4.94 2.41 -11.66
CA TYR A 41 4.35 3.05 -10.48
C TYR A 41 2.88 2.67 -10.29
N LEU A 42 2.12 2.53 -11.38
CA LEU A 42 0.74 2.03 -11.33
C LEU A 42 0.67 0.64 -10.69
N ILE A 43 1.53 -0.30 -11.14
CA ILE A 43 1.61 -1.65 -10.55
C ILE A 43 1.93 -1.57 -9.06
N LEU A 44 2.91 -0.75 -8.67
CA LEU A 44 3.29 -0.58 -7.26
C LEU A 44 2.13 -0.02 -6.43
N SER A 45 1.35 0.92 -6.96
CA SER A 45 0.16 1.44 -6.29
C SER A 45 -0.91 0.36 -6.10
N THR A 46 -1.20 -0.41 -7.16
CA THR A 46 -2.16 -1.53 -7.12
C THR A 46 -1.74 -2.62 -6.14
N CYS A 47 -0.46 -3.01 -6.12
CA CYS A 47 0.04 -3.98 -5.16
C CYS A 47 -0.11 -3.50 -3.71
N ASN A 48 0.13 -2.21 -3.44
CA ASN A 48 -0.09 -1.64 -2.10
C ASN A 48 -1.59 -1.61 -1.74
N MET A 49 -2.50 -1.39 -2.69
CA MET A 49 -3.94 -1.46 -2.44
C MET A 49 -4.39 -2.89 -2.14
N LEU A 50 -3.83 -3.90 -2.82
CA LEU A 50 -4.08 -5.30 -2.48
C LEU A 50 -3.55 -5.66 -1.09
N ALA A 51 -2.37 -5.16 -0.72
CA ALA A 51 -1.82 -5.32 0.62
C ALA A 51 -2.69 -4.63 1.68
N LEU A 52 -3.28 -3.47 1.37
CA LEU A 52 -4.22 -2.77 2.25
C LEU A 52 -5.49 -3.59 2.49
N ILE A 53 -6.07 -4.18 1.44
CA ILE A 53 -7.25 -5.07 1.56
C ILE A 53 -6.90 -6.27 2.45
N PHE A 54 -5.74 -6.87 2.22
CA PHE A 54 -5.28 -7.99 3.04
C PHE A 54 -5.08 -7.59 4.51
N ALA A 55 -4.39 -6.48 4.77
CA ALA A 55 -4.15 -5.99 6.12
C ALA A 55 -5.47 -5.69 6.86
N THR A 56 -6.45 -5.11 6.17
CA THR A 56 -7.77 -4.79 6.74
C THR A 56 -8.59 -6.05 7.03
N ASN A 57 -8.45 -7.11 6.23
CA ASN A 57 -9.15 -8.37 6.44
C ASN A 57 -8.51 -9.28 7.50
N VAL A 58 -7.27 -9.00 7.92
CA VAL A 58 -6.50 -9.83 8.86
C VAL A 58 -6.55 -9.31 10.30
N ILE A 59 -6.88 -8.03 10.48
CA ILE A 59 -7.06 -7.36 11.78
C ILE A 59 -8.46 -7.62 12.30
#